data_AF-A0A397GCQ3-F1
#
_entry.id   AF-A0A397GCQ3-F1
#
_cell.length_a   1.000
_cell.length_b   1.000
_cell.length_c   1.000
_cell.angle_alpha   90.00
_cell.angle_beta   90.00
_cell.angle_gamma   90.00
#
_symmetry.space_group_name_H-M   'P 1'
#
loop_
_entity.id
_entity.type
_entity.pdbx_description
1 polymer ?
#
loop_
_entity_poly.entity_id
_entity_poly.type
_entity_poly.pdbx_seq_one_letter_code
_entity_poly.pdbx_strand_id
1 'polypeptide(L)'
;MSSCNEDPAAAAASRECDPSSPITRENPLLRASNPLVSDLEQEVLDEYTRLLGNVNKLSDKLAGLAGDPTSLTLDGLRLLERKTATVCTLLKASVYSIVLQQQMINESEEQQQQYGERQDEQFQGQGLGYEGDVSFTGRYA
;
A
#
# COMPACT_ATOMS: atom_id res chain seq x y z
N MET A 1 -16.56 -42.63 79.64
CA MET A 1 -15.71 -41.80 78.76
C MET A 1 -16.60 -41.06 77.79
N SER A 2 -16.40 -39.75 77.71
CA SER A 2 -16.94 -38.79 76.72
C SER A 2 -18.42 -38.42 76.76
N SER A 3 -18.62 -37.22 77.30
CA SER A 3 -19.80 -36.36 77.36
C SER A 3 -19.95 -35.51 76.09
N CYS A 4 -21.14 -34.89 75.95
CA CYS A 4 -21.53 -33.66 75.22
C CYS A 4 -22.64 -33.90 74.16
N ASN A 5 -23.93 -33.89 74.54
CA ASN A 5 -24.94 -32.78 74.53
C ASN A 5 -25.44 -32.37 73.14
N GLU A 6 -26.67 -32.74 72.76
CA GLU A 6 -27.95 -31.96 72.81
C GLU A 6 -28.06 -30.82 71.76
N ASP A 7 -28.82 -31.11 70.67
CA ASP A 7 -29.95 -30.39 70.02
C ASP A 7 -30.18 -28.86 70.23
N PRO A 8 -31.20 -28.21 69.61
CA PRO A 8 -31.61 -28.08 68.19
C PRO A 8 -32.05 -26.61 67.87
N ALA A 9 -31.73 -26.00 66.72
CA ALA A 9 -32.48 -24.84 66.17
C ALA A 9 -31.78 -24.20 64.96
N ALA A 10 -32.41 -24.27 63.78
CA ALA A 10 -32.31 -23.21 62.77
C ALA A 10 -33.38 -23.41 61.68
N ALA A 11 -34.65 -23.24 62.07
CA ALA A 11 -35.65 -22.76 61.13
C ALA A 11 -35.41 -21.24 60.95
N ALA A 12 -34.97 -20.80 59.78
CA ALA A 12 -35.19 -19.43 59.30
C ALA A 12 -34.84 -19.28 57.81
N ALA A 13 -35.92 -19.17 57.02
CA ALA A 13 -36.08 -18.21 55.94
C ALA A 13 -35.08 -18.21 54.77
N SER A 14 -35.51 -18.88 53.71
CA SER A 14 -35.49 -18.40 52.34
C SER A 14 -35.44 -16.87 52.25
N ARG A 15 -34.39 -16.33 51.62
CA ARG A 15 -34.42 -15.02 50.97
C ARG A 15 -33.82 -15.16 49.58
N GLU A 16 -34.68 -14.89 48.60
CA GLU A 16 -34.43 -14.75 47.17
C GLU A 16 -33.00 -14.32 46.79
N CYS A 17 -32.39 -15.10 45.89
CA CYS A 17 -31.38 -14.60 44.96
C CYS A 17 -32.10 -14.07 43.72
N ASP A 18 -32.29 -12.75 43.63
CA ASP A 18 -32.59 -12.06 42.37
C ASP A 18 -31.28 -11.81 41.59
N PRO A 19 -31.12 -12.32 40.35
CA PRO A 19 -29.90 -12.16 39.57
C PRO A 19 -29.97 -10.98 38.58
N SER A 20 -30.56 -9.84 38.94
CA SER A 20 -30.64 -8.68 38.04
C SER A 20 -30.43 -7.34 38.75
N SER A 21 -29.18 -7.06 39.10
CA SER A 21 -28.70 -5.69 39.22
C SER A 21 -27.27 -5.67 38.71
N PRO A 22 -26.91 -4.82 37.73
CA PRO A 22 -25.52 -4.60 37.41
C PRO A 22 -24.88 -4.02 38.67
N ILE A 23 -24.11 -4.84 39.38
CA ILE A 23 -23.25 -4.36 40.44
C ILE A 23 -22.18 -3.55 39.72
N THR A 24 -22.47 -2.29 39.39
CA THR A 24 -21.44 -1.27 39.26
C THR A 24 -20.74 -1.31 40.61
N ARG A 25 -19.61 -2.01 40.66
CA ARG A 25 -18.75 -2.07 41.85
C ARG A 25 -18.11 -0.70 41.98
N GLU A 26 -18.91 0.30 42.34
CA GLU A 26 -18.40 1.60 42.71
C GLU A 26 -17.55 1.39 43.95
N ASN A 27 -16.27 1.74 43.85
CA ASN A 27 -15.33 1.59 44.95
C ASN A 27 -15.89 2.36 46.17
N PRO A 28 -16.10 1.71 47.33
CA PRO A 28 -16.70 2.34 48.50
C PRO A 28 -15.85 3.50 49.08
N LEU A 29 -14.62 3.65 48.60
CA LEU A 29 -13.70 4.75 48.90
C LEU A 29 -13.94 6.01 48.04
N LEU A 30 -14.72 5.92 46.95
CA LEU A 30 -15.05 7.05 46.07
C LEU A 30 -16.37 7.72 46.42
N ARG A 31 -17.00 7.33 47.53
CA ARG A 31 -18.23 7.97 48.00
C ARG A 31 -17.83 9.25 48.74
N ALA A 32 -18.38 10.39 48.32
CA ALA A 32 -18.06 11.76 48.75
C ALA A 32 -18.08 12.07 50.27
N SER A 33 -18.31 11.08 51.13
CA SER A 33 -18.35 11.20 52.58
C SER A 33 -17.98 9.89 53.27
N ASN A 34 -16.84 9.30 52.90
CA ASN A 34 -16.32 8.16 53.63
C ASN A 34 -15.63 8.64 54.93
N PRO A 35 -16.11 8.27 56.13
CA PRO A 35 -15.53 8.72 57.39
C PRO A 35 -14.11 8.18 57.67
N LEU A 36 -13.62 7.27 56.82
CA LEU A 36 -12.28 6.67 56.91
C LEU A 36 -11.24 7.37 56.01
N VAL A 37 -11.65 8.40 55.25
CA VAL A 37 -10.82 9.09 54.26
C VAL A 37 -10.80 10.58 54.59
N SER A 38 -9.61 11.18 54.65
CA SER A 38 -9.47 12.63 54.92
C SER A 38 -10.01 13.45 53.72
N ASP A 39 -10.49 14.67 53.95
CA ASP A 39 -11.03 15.55 52.89
C ASP A 39 -10.07 15.72 51.70
N LEU A 40 -8.75 15.83 51.97
CA LEU A 40 -7.71 15.90 50.93
C LEU A 40 -7.58 14.58 50.15
N GLU A 41 -7.69 13.45 50.82
CA GLU A 41 -7.58 12.13 50.19
C GLU A 41 -8.79 11.86 49.27
N GLN A 42 -9.98 12.33 49.66
CA GLN A 42 -11.18 12.24 48.83
C GLN A 42 -11.05 13.10 47.56
N GLU A 43 -10.56 14.33 47.68
CA GLU A 43 -10.30 15.21 46.52
C GLU A 43 -9.29 14.59 45.55
N VAL A 44 -8.20 14.01 46.09
CA VAL A 44 -7.19 13.31 45.29
C VAL A 44 -7.77 12.08 44.59
N LEU A 45 -8.60 11.28 45.27
CA LEU A 45 -9.27 10.11 44.68
C LEU A 45 -10.26 10.48 43.57
N ASP A 46 -11.01 11.57 43.74
CA ASP A 46 -11.91 12.10 42.72
C ASP A 46 -11.13 12.55 41.48
N GLU A 47 -10.00 13.25 41.69
CA GLU A 47 -9.11 13.66 40.59
C GLU A 47 -8.47 12.46 39.88
N TYR A 48 -8.05 11.41 40.60
CA TYR A 48 -7.57 10.17 39.98
C TYR A 48 -8.65 9.45 39.20
N THR A 49 -9.89 9.42 39.71
CA THR A 49 -11.03 8.83 39.00
C THR A 49 -11.33 9.60 37.72
N ARG A 50 -11.29 10.93 37.78
CA ARG A 50 -11.44 11.80 36.61
C ARG A 50 -10.29 11.60 35.61
N LEU A 51 -9.06 11.51 36.09
CA LEU A 51 -7.87 11.28 35.27
C LEU A 51 -7.95 9.92 34.58
N LEU A 52 -8.31 8.85 35.29
CA LEU A 52 -8.50 7.53 34.72
C LEU A 52 -9.56 7.55 33.62
N GLY A 53 -10.70 8.20 33.88
CA GLY A 53 -11.74 8.42 32.88
C GLY A 53 -11.23 9.19 31.66
N ASN A 54 -10.39 10.20 31.85
CA ASN A 54 -9.79 10.98 30.76
C ASN A 54 -8.78 10.17 29.96
N VAL A 55 -7.94 9.36 30.62
CA VAL A 55 -6.95 8.49 29.97
C VAL A 55 -7.66 7.40 29.15
N ASN A 56 -8.72 6.78 29.68
CA ASN A 56 -9.52 5.81 28.94
C ASN A 56 -10.16 6.46 27.70
N LYS A 57 -10.80 7.63 27.85
CA LYS A 57 -11.34 8.40 26.71
C LYS A 57 -10.27 8.76 25.68
N LEU A 58 -9.07 9.11 26.13
CA LEU A 58 -7.94 9.44 25.25
C LEU A 58 -7.48 8.19 24.50
N SER A 59 -7.35 7.06 25.19
CA SER A 59 -6.98 5.77 24.61
C SER A 59 -7.99 5.32 23.54
N ASP A 60 -9.29 5.41 23.82
CA ASP A 60 -10.34 5.08 22.86
C ASP A 60 -10.27 5.97 21.62
N LYS A 61 -10.06 7.29 21.80
CA LYS A 61 -9.91 8.23 20.69
C LYS A 61 -8.65 7.95 19.86
N LEU A 62 -7.53 7.65 20.51
CA LEU A 62 -6.30 7.27 19.81
C LEU A 62 -6.47 5.96 19.05
N ALA A 63 -7.16 4.97 19.62
CA ALA A 63 -7.45 3.71 18.94
C ALA A 63 -8.31 3.93 17.69
N GLY A 64 -9.37 4.74 17.78
CA GLY A 64 -10.19 5.12 16.63
C GLY A 64 -9.40 5.90 15.57
N LEU A 65 -8.61 6.90 15.99
CA LEU A 65 -7.77 7.69 15.07
C LEU A 65 -6.62 6.89 14.45
N ALA A 66 -6.10 5.87 15.12
CA ALA A 66 -5.03 5.04 14.57
C ALA A 66 -5.59 4.03 13.56
N GLY A 67 -6.79 3.49 13.79
CA GLY A 67 -7.42 2.48 12.93
C GLY A 67 -8.01 3.05 11.64
N ASP A 68 -8.88 4.04 11.74
CA ASP A 68 -9.78 4.43 10.64
C ASP A 68 -9.10 5.22 9.50
N PRO A 69 -8.38 6.34 9.75
CA PRO A 69 -7.77 7.12 8.68
C PRO A 69 -6.53 6.46 8.08
N THR A 70 -5.82 5.61 8.84
CA THR A 70 -4.60 4.94 8.36
C THR A 70 -4.94 3.87 7.31
N SER A 71 -6.02 3.10 7.48
CA SER A 71 -6.41 2.09 6.50
C SER A 71 -6.83 2.73 5.18
N LEU A 72 -7.68 3.76 5.23
CA LEU A 72 -8.23 4.40 4.03
C LEU A 72 -7.15 5.09 3.19
N THR A 73 -6.17 5.72 3.85
CA THR A 73 -5.06 6.38 3.15
C THR A 73 -4.09 5.38 2.52
N LEU A 74 -3.75 4.30 3.22
CA LEU A 74 -2.91 3.23 2.66
C LEU A 74 -3.58 2.50 1.49
N ASP A 75 -4.87 2.22 1.58
CA ASP A 75 -5.64 1.63 0.47
C ASP A 75 -5.70 2.57 -0.74
N GLY A 76 -5.88 3.87 -0.50
CA GLY A 76 -5.81 4.90 -1.52
C GLY A 76 -4.45 4.95 -2.22
N LEU A 77 -3.35 4.93 -1.47
CA LEU A 77 -2.00 4.91 -2.01
C LEU A 77 -1.72 3.63 -2.82
N ARG A 78 -2.16 2.47 -2.34
CA ARG A 78 -1.99 1.20 -3.05
C ARG A 78 -2.77 1.16 -4.37
N LEU A 79 -3.98 1.72 -4.40
CA LEU A 79 -4.75 1.87 -5.62
C LEU A 79 -4.06 2.84 -6.60
N LEU A 80 -3.55 3.96 -6.09
CA LEU A 80 -2.82 4.94 -6.88
C LEU A 80 -1.56 4.32 -7.50
N GLU A 81 -0.79 3.55 -6.72
CA GLU A 81 0.39 2.83 -7.19
C GLU A 81 0.03 1.90 -8.36
N ARG A 82 -1.00 1.06 -8.21
CA ARG A 82 -1.42 0.14 -9.30
C ARG A 82 -1.82 0.90 -10.57
N LYS A 83 -2.58 1.98 -10.43
CA LYS A 83 -3.05 2.78 -11.58
C LYS A 83 -1.87 3.45 -12.28
N THR A 84 -0.99 4.12 -11.54
CA THR A 84 0.16 4.82 -12.09
C THR A 84 1.21 3.84 -12.64
N ALA A 85 1.44 2.70 -11.99
CA ALA A 85 2.32 1.65 -12.50
C ALA A 85 1.82 1.09 -13.84
N THR A 86 0.50 0.93 -13.98
CA THR A 86 -0.12 0.54 -15.26
C THR A 86 0.12 1.59 -16.33
N VAL A 87 -0.16 2.86 -16.04
CA VAL A 87 0.08 3.97 -16.99
C VAL A 87 1.56 4.08 -17.37
N CYS A 88 2.48 3.98 -16.41
CA CYS A 88 3.92 4.00 -16.64
C CYS A 88 4.38 2.83 -17.52
N THR A 89 3.84 1.62 -17.30
CA THR A 89 4.14 0.44 -18.12
C THR A 89 3.67 0.61 -19.54
N LEU A 90 2.43 1.08 -19.74
CA LEU A 90 1.89 1.34 -21.08
C LEU A 90 2.68 2.43 -21.81
N LEU A 91 3.05 3.50 -21.10
CA LEU A 91 3.89 4.56 -21.65
C LEU A 91 5.27 4.01 -22.04
N LYS A 92 5.91 3.24 -21.16
CA LYS A 92 7.23 2.64 -21.43
C LYS A 92 7.19 1.69 -22.63
N ALA A 93 6.17 0.84 -22.71
CA ALA A 93 5.98 -0.06 -23.85
C ALA A 93 5.74 0.71 -25.15
N SER A 94 4.91 1.77 -25.10
CA SER A 94 4.63 2.63 -26.24
C SER A 94 5.90 3.33 -26.74
N VAL A 95 6.64 3.99 -25.85
CA VAL A 95 7.89 4.67 -26.19
C VAL A 95 8.92 3.68 -26.72
N TYR A 96 9.08 2.52 -26.08
CA TYR A 96 10.02 1.49 -26.54
C TYR A 96 9.67 0.97 -27.95
N SER A 97 8.38 0.72 -28.21
CA SER A 97 7.92 0.29 -29.53
C SER A 97 8.25 1.33 -30.61
N ILE A 98 8.02 2.61 -30.34
CA ILE A 98 8.28 3.68 -31.31
C ILE A 98 9.77 3.84 -31.56
N VAL A 99 10.59 3.89 -30.50
CA VAL A 99 12.05 4.05 -30.63
C VAL A 99 12.67 2.88 -31.39
N LEU A 100 12.24 1.65 -31.10
CA LEU A 100 12.75 0.46 -31.78
C LEU A 100 12.34 0.44 -33.26
N GLN A 101 11.09 0.81 -33.58
CA GLN A 101 10.65 0.91 -34.98
C GLN A 101 11.46 1.96 -35.75
N GLN A 102 11.77 3.10 -35.13
CA GLN A 102 12.59 4.14 -35.76
C GLN A 102 14.02 3.66 -36.04
N GLN A 103 14.63 2.93 -35.10
CA GLN A 103 15.95 2.32 -35.31
C GLN A 103 15.93 1.36 -36.50
N MET A 104 14.94 0.47 -36.57
CA MET A 104 14.82 -0.46 -37.70
C MET A 104 14.59 0.25 -39.05
N ILE A 105 13.78 1.31 -39.08
CA ILE A 105 13.55 2.10 -40.30
C ILE A 105 14.86 2.75 -40.75
N ASN A 106 15.54 3.47 -39.86
CA ASN A 106 16.78 4.16 -40.18
C ASN A 106 17.88 3.18 -40.67
N GLU A 107 18.04 2.04 -39.98
CA GLU A 107 18.98 0.98 -40.40
C GLU A 107 18.62 0.36 -41.77
N SER A 108 17.32 0.20 -42.06
CA SER A 108 16.86 -0.34 -43.33
C SER A 108 17.05 0.61 -44.52
N GLU A 109 16.93 1.92 -44.28
CA GLU A 109 17.17 2.97 -45.28
C GLU A 109 18.65 3.04 -45.66
N GLU A 110 19.56 2.94 -44.68
CA GLU A 110 21.00 2.89 -44.90
C GLU A 110 21.42 1.66 -45.74
N GLN A 111 20.81 0.50 -45.49
CA GLN A 111 21.08 -0.71 -46.29
C GLN A 111 20.57 -0.60 -47.73
N GLN A 112 19.43 0.05 -47.97
CA GLN A 112 18.93 0.25 -49.33
C GLN A 112 19.79 1.22 -50.14
N GLN A 113 20.33 2.27 -49.52
CA GLN A 113 21.23 3.21 -50.20
C GLN A 113 22.53 2.54 -50.64
N GLN A 114 23.12 1.69 -49.79
CA GLN A 114 24.34 0.95 -50.15
C GLN A 114 24.12 -0.06 -51.29
N TYR A 115 22.91 -0.62 -51.42
CA TYR A 115 22.56 -1.48 -52.56
C TYR A 115 22.27 -0.70 -53.85
N GLY A 116 21.77 0.53 -53.75
CA GLY A 116 21.58 1.43 -54.89
C GLY A 116 22.91 1.93 -55.47
N GLU A 117 23.80 2.44 -54.62
CA GLU A 117 25.10 2.99 -55.06
C GLU A 117 25.99 1.93 -55.73
N ARG A 118 26.00 0.69 -55.23
CA ARG A 118 26.77 -0.39 -55.87
C ARG A 118 26.24 -0.81 -57.26
N GLN A 119 24.94 -0.66 -57.52
CA GLN A 119 24.39 -0.94 -58.85
C GLN A 119 24.75 0.18 -59.83
N ASP A 120 24.75 1.44 -59.38
CA ASP A 120 25.11 2.59 -60.19
C ASP A 120 26.63 2.63 -60.52
N GLU A 121 27.51 2.24 -59.58
CA GLU A 121 28.95 2.09 -59.84
C GLU A 121 29.26 0.99 -60.87
N GLN A 122 28.53 -0.14 -60.87
CA GLN A 122 28.70 -1.17 -61.89
C GLN A 122 28.29 -0.69 -63.29
N PHE A 123 27.31 0.20 -63.41
CA PHE A 123 26.85 0.72 -64.69
C PHE A 123 27.79 1.80 -65.28
N GLN A 124 28.41 2.62 -64.43
CA GLN A 124 29.37 3.64 -64.90
C GLN A 124 30.78 3.09 -65.16
N GLY A 125 31.19 2.01 -64.48
CA GLY A 125 32.51 1.40 -64.66
C GLY A 125 32.75 0.67 -66.00
N GLN A 126 31.72 0.46 -66.82
CA GLN A 126 31.84 -0.22 -68.13
C GLN A 126 31.68 0.72 -69.34
N GLY A 127 31.61 2.05 -69.12
CA GLY A 127 31.23 3.02 -70.16
C GLY A 127 32.35 3.73 -70.94
N LEU A 128 33.63 3.35 -70.81
CA LEU A 128 34.74 4.05 -71.50
C LEU A 128 35.78 3.05 -72.03
N GLY A 129 35.64 2.63 -73.29
CA GLY A 129 36.63 1.76 -73.92
C GLY A 129 36.28 1.25 -75.32
N TYR A 130 35.92 2.12 -76.26
CA TYR A 130 36.08 1.79 -77.68
C TYR A 130 36.58 3.00 -78.48
N GLU A 131 37.87 3.30 -78.36
CA GLU A 131 38.58 3.97 -79.44
C GLU A 131 39.06 2.88 -80.40
N GLY A 132 38.09 2.31 -81.14
CA GLY A 132 38.33 1.28 -82.14
C GLY A 132 38.65 1.92 -83.48
N ASP A 133 39.95 2.04 -83.75
CA ASP A 133 40.56 2.45 -85.01
C ASP A 133 39.90 1.75 -86.23
N VAL A 134 39.21 2.52 -87.08
CA VAL A 134 38.58 2.00 -88.31
C VAL A 134 39.57 2.13 -89.47
N SER A 135 40.62 1.30 -89.46
CA SER A 135 41.50 1.17 -90.63
C SER A 135 40.83 0.30 -91.71
N PHE A 136 40.01 0.98 -92.51
CA PHE A 136 39.44 0.50 -93.78
C PHE A 136 40.54 -0.02 -94.71
N THR A 137 40.73 -1.34 -94.76
CA THR A 137 41.51 -2.02 -95.80
C THR A 137 40.68 -3.11 -96.45
N GLY A 138 39.86 -2.72 -97.42
CA GLY A 138 39.10 -3.62 -98.28
C GLY A 138 39.54 -3.49 -99.74
N ARG A 139 40.71 -4.05 -100.07
CA ARG A 139 41.15 -4.32 -101.46
C ARG A 139 40.69 -5.74 -101.81
N TYR A 140 39.68 -5.90 -102.65
CA TYR A 140 39.50 -7.10 -103.48
C TYR A 140 38.99 -6.69 -104.86
N ALA A 141 39.43 -7.48 -105.84
CA ALA A 141 39.51 -7.25 -107.28
C ALA A 141 38.17 -7.11 -108.01
#